data_AF-A0A7W4IC95-F1
#
_entry.id   AF-A0A7W4IC95-F1
#
_cell.length_a   1.000
_cell.length_b   1.000
_cell.length_c   1.000
_cell.angle_alpha   90.00
_cell.angle_beta   90.00
_cell.angle_gamma   90.00
#
_symmetry.space_group_name_H-M   'P 1'
#
loop_
_entity.id
_entity.type
_entity.pdbx_description
1 polymer ?
#
loop_
_entity_poly.entity_id
_entity_poly.type
_entity_poly.pdbx_seq_one_letter_code
_entity_poly.pdbx_strand_id
1 'polypeptide(L)'
;MAGPATKRGHVTASVPYPARDVLLEVVPGLSPGIGEIFAHPADDTGELRAYDHRFTHIRIHDAACLTDLSLTRFMEQQGIRRITCREIRDVMRMCRRGMIVRDRGVG
;
A
#
# COMPACT_ATOMS: atom_id res chain seq x y z
N MET A 1 27.69 -2.97 -18.86
CA MET A 1 27.22 -2.61 -17.50
C MET A 1 25.73 -2.39 -17.56
N ALA A 2 24.93 -3.27 -16.96
CA ALA A 2 23.47 -3.14 -16.94
C ALA A 2 23.08 -2.09 -15.89
N GLY A 3 22.29 -1.09 -16.29
CA GLY A 3 21.78 -0.07 -15.37
C GLY A 3 20.81 -0.66 -14.32
N PRO A 4 20.53 0.06 -13.21
CA PRO A 4 19.62 -0.41 -12.19
C PRO A 4 18.24 -0.64 -12.82
N ALA A 5 17.71 -1.85 -12.66
CA ALA A 5 16.37 -2.20 -13.11
C ALA A 5 15.37 -1.28 -12.40
N THR A 6 14.81 -0.31 -13.13
CA THR A 6 13.67 0.48 -12.66
C THR A 6 12.47 -0.45 -12.54
N LYS A 7 12.13 -0.84 -11.30
CA LYS A 7 10.89 -1.58 -11.00
C LYS A 7 9.71 -0.68 -11.35
N ARG A 8 9.18 -0.82 -12.57
CA ARG A 8 7.91 -0.20 -12.97
C ARG A 8 6.78 -0.78 -12.10
N GLY A 9 5.87 0.12 -11.71
CA GLY A 9 4.97 -0.04 -10.58
C GLY A 9 4.04 -1.25 -10.65
N HIS A 10 4.23 -2.15 -9.70
CA HIS A 10 3.21 -2.89 -8.95
C HIS A 10 3.99 -3.66 -7.88
N VAL A 11 4.00 -3.19 -6.63
CA VAL A 11 4.52 -4.00 -5.53
C VAL A 11 3.36 -4.80 -5.00
N THR A 12 3.43 -6.12 -5.16
CA THR A 12 2.67 -7.07 -4.37
C THR A 12 3.67 -7.71 -3.42
N ALA A 13 3.70 -7.29 -2.15
CA ALA A 13 4.40 -8.05 -1.12
C ALA A 13 3.51 -9.26 -0.76
N SER A 14 3.63 -10.35 -1.54
CA SER A 14 2.80 -11.56 -1.42
C SER A 14 3.33 -12.57 -0.39
N VAL A 15 4.42 -12.23 0.29
CA VAL A 15 5.12 -13.05 1.27
C VAL A 15 5.03 -12.37 2.64
N PRO A 16 5.03 -13.14 3.74
CA PRO A 16 4.75 -12.62 5.08
C PRO A 16 5.87 -11.68 5.55
N TYR A 17 5.70 -10.39 5.24
CA TYR A 17 6.53 -9.29 5.72
C TYR A 17 5.69 -8.37 6.60
N PRO A 18 6.23 -7.89 7.72
CA PRO A 18 5.56 -6.86 8.50
C PRO A 18 5.31 -5.62 7.63
N ALA A 19 4.08 -5.09 7.61
CA ALA A 19 3.71 -3.99 6.71
C ALA A 19 4.60 -2.74 6.90
N ARG A 20 5.07 -2.50 8.13
CA ARG A 20 5.97 -1.38 8.45
C ARG A 20 7.28 -1.43 7.67
N ASP A 21 7.87 -2.60 7.54
CA ASP A 21 9.17 -2.77 6.90
C ASP A 21 9.03 -2.54 5.39
N VAL A 22 7.92 -3.01 4.80
CA VAL A 22 7.56 -2.67 3.42
C VAL A 22 7.41 -1.16 3.24
N LEU A 23 6.69 -0.49 4.16
CA LEU A 23 6.47 0.96 4.10
C LEU A 23 7.77 1.77 4.26
N LEU A 24 8.69 1.34 5.10
CA LEU A 24 9.91 2.10 5.41
C LEU A 24 11.08 1.78 4.49
N GLU A 25 11.21 0.53 4.04
CA GLU A 25 12.39 0.06 3.32
C GLU A 25 12.14 -0.09 1.81
N VAL A 26 10.93 -0.52 1.43
CA VAL A 26 10.63 -0.82 0.02
C VAL A 26 10.04 0.40 -0.67
N VAL A 27 9.04 1.02 -0.05
CA VAL A 27 8.25 2.10 -0.65
C VAL A 27 9.09 3.32 -1.10
N PRO A 28 10.10 3.81 -0.35
CA PRO A 28 10.92 4.94 -0.80
C PRO A 28 11.71 4.68 -2.07
N GLY A 29 11.98 3.41 -2.40
CA GLY A 29 12.70 3.01 -3.61
C GLY A 29 11.80 2.83 -4.84
N LEU A 30 10.49 3.04 -4.73
CA LEU A 30 9.56 2.80 -5.83
C LEU A 30 9.56 3.95 -6.83
N SER A 31 9.53 3.60 -8.12
CA SER A 31 9.26 4.57 -9.18
C SER A 31 7.82 5.08 -9.07
N PRO A 32 7.52 6.32 -9.51
CA PRO A 32 6.16 6.83 -9.55
C PRO A 32 5.18 5.87 -10.23
N GLY A 33 4.04 5.62 -9.60
CA GLY A 33 3.04 4.67 -10.08
C GLY A 33 1.99 4.35 -9.02
N ILE A 34 1.21 3.29 -9.29
CA ILE A 34 0.20 2.77 -8.36
C ILE A 34 0.75 1.48 -7.73
N GLY A 35 0.68 1.39 -6.40
CA GLY A 35 1.04 0.21 -5.62
C GLY A 35 -0.09 -0.20 -4.67
N GLU A 36 -0.05 -1.44 -4.21
CA GLU A 36 -1.01 -1.99 -3.25
C GLU A 36 -0.25 -2.71 -2.14
N ILE A 37 -0.61 -2.45 -0.88
CA ILE A 37 -0.01 -3.12 0.27
C ILE A 37 -1.10 -3.98 0.91
N PHE A 38 -0.83 -5.28 1.01
CA PHE A 38 -1.69 -6.22 1.70
C PHE A 38 -1.21 -6.34 3.15
N ALA A 39 -2.10 -6.04 4.09
CA ALA A 39 -1.86 -6.17 5.52
C ALA A 39 -3.05 -6.90 6.16
N HIS A 40 -2.80 -7.64 7.24
CA HIS A 40 -3.80 -8.45 7.92
C HIS A 40 -3.86 -8.10 9.42
N PRO A 41 -4.23 -6.86 9.78
CA PRO A 41 -4.22 -6.41 11.16
C PRO A 41 -5.17 -7.26 12.02
N ALA A 42 -4.69 -7.67 13.19
CA ALA A 42 -5.51 -8.33 14.21
C ALA A 42 -5.04 -7.93 15.61
N ASP A 43 -5.98 -7.82 16.54
CA ASP A 43 -5.68 -7.55 17.94
C ASP A 43 -4.99 -8.75 18.60
N ASP A 44 -4.09 -8.47 19.54
CA ASP A 44 -3.40 -9.50 20.32
C ASP A 44 -4.35 -10.14 21.33
N THR A 45 -4.98 -11.24 20.92
CA THR A 45 -5.97 -11.96 21.70
C THR A 45 -5.59 -13.42 21.89
N GLY A 46 -6.17 -14.05 22.93
CA GLY A 46 -6.03 -15.49 23.15
C GLY A 46 -6.54 -16.31 21.96
N GLU A 47 -7.60 -15.85 21.30
CA GLU A 47 -8.15 -16.48 20.09
C GLU A 47 -7.14 -16.46 18.93
N LEU A 48 -6.56 -15.30 18.61
CA LEU A 48 -5.56 -15.18 17.55
C LEU A 48 -4.38 -16.13 17.78
N ARG A 49 -3.86 -16.13 19.01
CA ARG A 49 -2.74 -17.01 19.42
C ARG A 49 -3.07 -18.49 19.33
N ALA A 50 -4.35 -18.84 19.45
CA ALA A 50 -4.83 -20.22 19.39
C ALA A 50 -4.98 -20.76 17.95
N TYR A 51 -5.25 -19.92 16.95
CA TYR A 51 -5.48 -20.40 15.58
C TYR A 51 -4.36 -20.06 14.57
N ASP A 52 -3.55 -19.00 14.76
CA ASP A 52 -2.48 -18.64 13.83
C ASP A 52 -1.08 -18.71 14.45
N HIS A 53 -0.58 -19.92 14.66
CA HIS A 53 0.75 -20.11 15.28
C HIS A 53 1.93 -19.61 14.44
N ARG A 54 1.75 -19.36 13.13
CA ARG A 54 2.84 -19.01 12.21
C ARG A 54 3.00 -17.51 12.03
N PHE A 55 1.89 -16.79 11.91
CA PHE A 55 1.90 -15.38 11.50
C PHE A 55 1.22 -14.44 12.51
N THR A 56 0.86 -14.92 13.71
CA THR A 56 0.31 -14.07 14.78
C THR A 56 1.12 -12.79 14.99
N HIS A 57 2.45 -12.89 15.06
CA HIS A 57 3.33 -11.73 15.25
C HIS A 57 3.22 -10.67 14.15
N ILE A 58 3.04 -11.09 12.89
CA ILE A 58 2.89 -10.19 11.75
C ILE A 58 1.56 -9.47 11.82
N ARG A 59 0.47 -10.18 12.15
CA ARG A 59 -0.87 -9.59 12.24
C ARG A 59 -1.00 -8.56 13.36
N ILE A 60 -0.43 -8.87 14.52
CA ILE A 60 -0.35 -7.93 15.65
C ILE A 60 0.46 -6.70 15.23
N HIS A 61 1.58 -6.91 14.55
CA HIS A 61 2.42 -5.81 14.09
C HIS A 61 1.75 -4.98 12.98
N ASP A 62 0.99 -5.59 12.08
CA ASP A 62 0.19 -4.87 11.07
C ASP A 62 -0.85 -3.95 11.74
N ALA A 63 -1.49 -4.42 12.83
CA ALA A 63 -2.42 -3.58 13.59
C ALA A 63 -1.74 -2.36 14.22
N ALA A 64 -0.57 -2.55 14.84
CA ALA A 64 0.23 -1.45 15.37
C ALA A 64 0.72 -0.49 14.26
N CYS A 65 1.19 -1.04 13.14
CA CYS A 65 1.67 -0.29 11.99
C CYS A 65 0.57 0.60 11.37
N LEU A 66 -0.63 0.05 11.12
CA LEU A 66 -1.69 0.77 10.42
C LEU A 66 -2.39 1.83 11.27
N THR A 67 -2.16 1.83 12.59
CA THR A 67 -2.67 2.83 13.54
C THR A 67 -1.61 3.88 13.92
N ASP A 68 -0.37 3.72 13.46
CA ASP A 68 0.74 4.62 13.75
C ASP A 68 0.65 5.92 12.91
N LEU A 69 0.38 7.04 13.59
CA LEU A 69 0.33 8.37 12.99
C LEU A 69 1.69 8.81 12.41
N SER A 70 2.80 8.30 12.94
CA SER A 70 4.13 8.63 12.41
C SER A 70 4.35 8.08 11.01
N LEU A 71 3.85 6.87 10.72
CA LEU A 71 3.89 6.28 9.38
C LEU A 71 2.98 7.01 8.40
N THR A 72 1.82 7.49 8.87
CA THR A 72 0.95 8.35 8.06
C THR A 72 1.68 9.61 7.61
N ARG A 73 2.34 10.31 8.55
CA ARG A 73 3.14 11.51 8.26
C ARG A 73 4.32 11.21 7.34
N PHE A 74 5.00 10.09 7.57
CA PHE A 74 6.10 9.64 6.72
C PHE A 74 5.63 9.47 5.27
N MET A 75 4.52 8.76 5.04
CA MET A 75 3.98 8.57 3.69
C MET A 75 3.64 9.91 3.01
N GLU A 76 3.04 10.83 3.76
CA GLU A 76 2.73 12.18 3.26
C GLU A 76 3.99 12.97 2.89
N GLN A 77 5.05 12.89 3.70
CA GLN A 77 6.35 13.51 3.41
C GLN A 77 7.03 12.91 2.18
N GLN A 78 6.81 11.62 1.89
CA GLN A 78 7.28 10.96 0.67
C GLN A 78 6.40 11.28 -0.56
N GLY A 79 5.39 12.14 -0.42
CA GLY A 79 4.47 12.49 -1.51
C GLY A 79 3.54 11.34 -1.91
N ILE A 80 3.36 10.34 -1.04
CA ILE A 80 2.52 9.18 -1.32
C ILE A 80 1.06 9.54 -1.04
N ARG A 81 0.26 9.48 -2.10
CA ARG A 81 -1.19 9.60 -1.99
C ARG A 81 -1.82 8.23 -1.76
N ARG A 82 -2.45 8.06 -0.60
CA ARG A 82 -3.33 6.92 -0.32
C ARG A 82 -4.62 7.08 -1.12
N ILE A 83 -5.06 6.00 -1.76
CA ILE A 83 -6.33 5.95 -2.49
C ILE A 83 -7.16 4.76 -2.01
N THR A 84 -8.47 4.87 -2.16
CA THR A 84 -9.43 3.83 -1.78
C THR A 84 -10.06 3.19 -3.01
N CYS A 85 -10.57 1.96 -2.86
CA CYS A 85 -11.36 1.32 -3.92
C CYS A 85 -12.63 2.12 -4.29
N ARG A 86 -13.11 3.00 -3.41
CA ARG A 86 -14.22 3.91 -3.69
C ARG A 86 -13.82 4.94 -4.75
N GLU A 87 -12.70 5.63 -4.55
CA GLU A 87 -12.19 6.61 -5.51
C GLU A 87 -11.94 5.97 -6.88
N ILE A 88 -11.33 4.78 -6.90
CA ILE A 88 -11.12 4.02 -8.14
C ILE A 88 -12.45 3.72 -8.83
N ARG A 89 -13.45 3.23 -8.08
CA ARG A 89 -14.78 2.90 -8.59
C ARG A 89 -15.50 4.13 -9.15
N ASP A 90 -15.38 5.28 -8.50
CA ASP A 90 -16.03 6.51 -8.93
C ASP A 90 -15.42 7.00 -10.24
N VAL A 91 -14.09 6.96 -10.38
CA VAL A 91 -13.39 7.21 -11.65
C VAL A 91 -13.87 6.25 -12.75
N MET A 92 -13.94 4.95 -12.47
CA MET A 92 -14.41 3.96 -13.43
C MET A 92 -15.84 4.24 -13.90
N ARG A 93 -16.72 4.70 -13.01
CA ARG A 93 -18.11 5.06 -13.34
C ARG A 93 -18.18 6.33 -14.17
N MET A 94 -17.39 7.34 -13.83
CA MET A 94 -17.32 8.58 -14.62
C MET A 94 -16.75 8.32 -16.02
N CYS A 95 -15.70 7.49 -16.15
CA CYS A 95 -15.17 7.04 -17.43
C CYS A 95 -16.25 6.35 -18.29
N ARG A 96 -17.02 5.42 -17.71
CA ARG A 96 -18.12 4.73 -18.41
C ARG A 96 -19.22 5.70 -18.88
N ARG A 97 -19.43 6.80 -18.17
CA ARG A 97 -20.42 7.85 -18.53
C ARG A 97 -19.85 8.92 -19.46
N GLY A 98 -18.60 8.79 -19.91
CA GLY A 98 -17.93 9.81 -20.73
C GLY A 98 -17.65 11.13 -20.00
N MET A 99 -17.71 11.13 -18.66
CA MET A 99 -17.56 12.33 -17.83
C MET A 99 -16.10 12.64 -17.46
N ILE A 100 -15.16 11.76 -17.81
CA ILE A 100 -13.72 12.02 -17.70
C ILE A 100 -13.22 12.41 -19.07
N VAL A 101 -13.01 13.71 -19.27
CA VAL A 101 -12.32 14.24 -20.45
C VAL A 101 -10.83 13.99 -20.21
N ARG A 102 -10.17 13.28 -21.12
CA ARG A 102 -8.71 13.25 -21.14
C ARG A 102 -8.25 14.68 -21.31
N ASP A 103 -7.51 15.21 -20.35
CA ASP A 103 -6.66 16.36 -20.62
C ASP A 103 -5.71 15.93 -21.74
N ARG A 104 -6.00 16.37 -22.96
CA ARG A 104 -5.04 16.27 -24.06
C ARG A 104 -4.06 17.39 -23.80
N GLY A 105 -3.07 17.10 -22.94
CA GLY A 105 -2.04 18.04 -22.56
C GLY A 105 -1.53 18.81 -23.78
N VAL A 106 -1.67 20.13 -23.70
CA VAL A 106 -0.99 21.08 -24.58
C VAL A 106 0.33 21.41 -23.87
N GLY A 107 1.46 21.15 -24.53
CA GLY A 107 2.80 21.59 -24.09
C GLY A 107 3.80 20.47 -23.98
#